data_AF-A0A6P0XFB5-F1
#
_entry.id   AF-A0A6P0XFB5-F1
#
_cell.length_a   1.000
_cell.length_b   1.000
_cell.length_c   1.000
_cell.angle_alpha   90.00
_cell.angle_beta   90.00
_cell.angle_gamma   90.00
#
_symmetry.space_group_name_H-M   'P 1'
#
loop_
_entity.id
_entity.type
_entity.pdbx_description
1 polymer ?
#
loop_
_entity_poly.entity_id
_entity_poly.type
_entity_poly.pdbx_seq_one_letter_code
_entity_poly.pdbx_strand_id
1 'polypeptide(L)' 'GIQEIDACYQMVTWNGAKTLGVEDVYGIKVGKPGNLIVLDADSSFDAIRKRATVKYVFCHGKLLAENVPGQIKFTSFE' A
#
# COMPACT_ATOMS: atom_id res chain seq x y z
N GLY A 1 -11.11 16.24 -11.36
CA GLY A 1 -9.70 15.83 -11.15
C GLY A 1 -9.46 15.04 -9.87
N ILE A 2 -9.66 15.66 -8.68
CA ILE A 2 -9.33 15.03 -7.39
C ILE A 2 -10.23 13.84 -7.09
N GLN A 3 -11.51 13.93 -7.45
CA GLN A 3 -12.50 12.86 -7.24
C GLN A 3 -12.15 11.59 -8.02
N GLU A 4 -11.59 11.74 -9.21
CA GLU A 4 -11.16 10.65 -10.09
C GLU A 4 -9.92 9.96 -9.52
N ILE A 5 -9.01 10.72 -8.90
CA ILE A 5 -7.83 10.15 -8.21
C ILE A 5 -8.25 9.38 -6.96
N ASP A 6 -9.21 9.91 -6.19
CA ASP A 6 -9.78 9.17 -5.07
C ASP A 6 -10.48 7.89 -5.53
N ALA A 7 -11.28 7.96 -6.62
CA ALA A 7 -11.90 6.79 -7.21
C ALA A 7 -10.88 5.74 -7.67
N CYS A 8 -9.74 6.14 -8.23
CA CYS A 8 -8.62 5.25 -8.54
C CYS A 8 -8.05 4.59 -7.27
N TYR A 9 -7.88 5.34 -6.18
CA TYR A 9 -7.41 4.78 -4.91
C TYR A 9 -8.41 3.77 -4.33
N GLN A 10 -9.71 4.07 -4.41
CA GLN A 10 -10.79 3.16 -4.01
C GLN A 10 -10.81 1.89 -4.87
N MET A 11 -10.53 2.01 -6.17
CA MET A 11 -10.46 0.88 -7.12
C MET A 11 -9.45 -0.18 -6.69
N VAL A 12 -8.24 0.24 -6.30
CA VAL A 12 -7.16 -0.67 -5.92
C VAL A 12 -7.22 -1.14 -4.46
N THR A 13 -8.19 -0.63 -3.68
CA THR A 13 -8.40 -0.99 -2.29
C THR A 13 -9.76 -1.64 -2.08
N TRP A 14 -10.76 -0.88 -1.65
CA TRP A 14 -12.07 -1.38 -1.23
C TRP A 14 -12.89 -1.97 -2.37
N ASN A 15 -12.92 -1.31 -3.53
CA ASN A 15 -13.65 -1.83 -4.68
C ASN A 15 -13.00 -3.10 -5.23
N GLY A 16 -11.66 -3.18 -5.22
CA GLY A 16 -10.94 -4.40 -5.58
C GLY A 16 -11.26 -5.55 -4.63
N ALA A 17 -11.29 -5.30 -3.31
CA ALA A 17 -11.69 -6.28 -2.32
C ALA A 17 -13.14 -6.77 -2.52
N LYS A 18 -14.05 -5.85 -2.83
CA LYS A 18 -15.45 -6.15 -3.17
C LYS A 18 -15.58 -7.01 -4.42
N THR A 19 -14.87 -6.66 -5.49
CA THR A 19 -14.85 -7.45 -6.72
C THR A 19 -14.32 -8.86 -6.49
N LEU A 20 -13.34 -9.02 -5.59
CA LEU A 20 -12.77 -10.33 -5.24
C LEU A 20 -13.56 -11.08 -4.15
N GLY A 21 -14.61 -10.49 -3.57
CA GLY A 21 -15.39 -11.11 -2.50
C GLY A 21 -14.61 -11.33 -1.19
N VAL A 22 -13.53 -10.56 -0.96
CA VAL A 22 -12.66 -10.69 0.23
C VAL A 22 -12.90 -9.60 1.27
N GLU A 23 -14.05 -8.91 1.19
CA GLU A 23 -14.40 -7.80 2.07
C GLU A 23 -14.36 -8.17 3.55
N ASP A 24 -14.66 -9.42 3.91
CA ASP A 24 -14.64 -9.90 5.29
C ASP A 24 -13.23 -9.92 5.88
N VAL A 25 -12.23 -10.27 5.08
CA VAL A 25 -10.83 -10.39 5.50
C VAL A 25 -9.95 -9.21 5.10
N TYR A 26 -10.45 -8.32 4.25
CA TYR A 26 -9.73 -7.14 3.77
C TYR A 26 -10.07 -5.88 4.57
N GLY A 27 -9.04 -5.06 4.85
CA GLY A 27 -9.19 -3.75 5.47
C GLY A 27 -8.66 -3.66 6.90
N ILE A 28 -8.43 -2.43 7.35
CA ILE A 28 -7.86 -2.13 8.67
C ILE A 28 -8.98 -2.04 9.70
N LYS A 29 -9.36 -3.18 10.28
CA LYS A 29 -10.36 -3.29 11.36
C LYS A 29 -9.92 -4.32 12.39
N VAL A 30 -10.30 -4.10 13.65
CA VAL A 30 -10.07 -5.06 14.74
C VAL A 30 -10.76 -6.39 14.41
N GLY A 31 -10.06 -7.50 14.61
CA GLY A 31 -10.54 -8.85 14.29
C GLY A 31 -10.22 -9.35 12.88
N LYS A 32 -9.76 -8.47 11.98
CA LYS A 32 -9.27 -8.88 10.64
C LYS A 32 -7.79 -9.29 10.68
N PRO A 33 -7.32 -10.09 9.71
CA PRO A 33 -5.90 -10.38 9.56
C PRO A 33 -5.08 -9.09 9.50
N GLY A 34 -3.91 -9.06 10.16
CA GLY A 34 -2.98 -7.94 10.18
C GLY A 34 -2.23 -7.75 8.85
N ASN A 35 -2.98 -7.60 7.75
CA ASN A 35 -2.47 -7.38 6.40
C ASN A 35 -2.58 -5.88 6.09
N LEU A 36 -1.44 -5.19 6.09
CA LEU A 36 -1.40 -3.75 5.78
C LEU A 36 -0.07 -3.35 5.15
N ILE A 37 -0.09 -2.25 4.42
CA ILE A 37 1.09 -1.61 3.87
C ILE A 37 1.19 -0.18 4.40
N VAL A 38 2.42 0.30 4.56
CA VAL A 38 2.70 1.69 4.91
C VAL A 38 3.35 2.35 3.70
N LEU A 39 2.72 3.41 3.20
CA LEU A 39 3.20 4.19 2.07
C LEU A 39 3.92 5.44 2.56
N ASP A 40 4.96 5.87 1.84
CA ASP A 40 5.62 7.16 2.05
C ASP A 40 4.82 8.30 1.40
N ALA A 41 3.63 8.58 1.92
CA ALA A 41 2.75 9.63 1.43
C ALA A 41 1.88 10.21 2.55
N ASP A 42 1.64 11.52 2.47
CA ASP A 42 0.79 12.25 3.43
C ASP A 42 -0.71 12.16 3.08
N SER A 43 -1.04 11.72 1.86
CA SER A 43 -2.43 11.61 1.38
C SER A 43 -2.59 10.51 0.33
N SER A 44 -3.82 10.02 0.14
CA SER A 44 -4.17 9.11 -0.96
C SER A 44 -3.85 9.73 -2.33
N PHE A 45 -4.03 11.05 -2.45
CA PHE A 45 -3.66 11.80 -3.64
C PHE A 45 -2.15 11.76 -3.92
N ASP A 46 -1.32 12.04 -2.90
CA ASP A 46 0.14 11.96 -3.03
C ASP A 46 0.60 10.54 -3.32
N ALA A 47 -0.03 9.54 -2.69
CA ALA A 47 0.29 8.14 -2.90
C ALA A 47 0.19 7.75 -4.38
N ILE A 48 -0.90 8.16 -5.05
CA ILE A 48 -1.12 7.90 -6.47
C ILE A 48 -0.22 8.79 -7.34
N ARG A 49 -0.20 10.11 -7.09
CA ARG A 49 0.54 11.09 -7.91
C ARG A 49 2.04 10.81 -7.93
N LYS A 50 2.64 10.50 -6.77
CA LYS A 50 4.08 10.29 -6.62
C LYS A 50 4.49 8.82 -6.78
N ARG A 51 3.54 7.90 -6.98
CA ARG A 51 3.77 6.45 -6.88
C ARG A 51 4.57 6.12 -5.61
N ALA A 52 4.00 6.50 -4.46
CA ALA A 52 4.70 6.47 -3.20
C ALA A 52 5.31 5.10 -2.90
N THR A 53 6.55 5.11 -2.41
CA THR A 53 7.26 3.89 -2.07
C THR A 53 6.58 3.20 -0.88
N VAL A 54 6.41 1.88 -0.99
CA VAL A 54 5.92 1.07 0.13
C VAL A 54 7.05 0.89 1.12
N LYS A 55 6.98 1.59 2.26
CA LYS A 55 7.97 1.54 3.36
C LYS A 55 7.92 0.21 4.11
N TYR A 56 6.71 -0.26 4.43
CA TYR A 56 6.52 -1.49 5.20
C TYR A 56 5.39 -2.32 4.59
N VAL A 57 5.57 -3.63 4.60
CA VAL A 57 4.55 -4.62 4.24
C VAL A 57 4.38 -5.56 5.42
N PHE A 58 3.18 -5.62 5.97
CA PHE A 58 2.81 -6.58 7.01
C PHE A 58 1.84 -7.62 6.45
N CYS A 59 2.10 -8.88 6.79
CA CYS A 59 1.26 -10.02 6.46
C CYS A 59 0.99 -10.84 7.72
N HIS A 60 -0.28 -11.05 8.06
CA HIS A 60 -0.72 -11.73 9.29
C HIS A 60 -0.07 -11.17 10.57
N GLY A 61 0.12 -9.85 10.63
CA GLY A 61 0.74 -9.18 11.78
C GLY A 61 2.26 -9.32 11.87
N LYS A 62 2.92 -9.91 10.87
CA LYS A 62 4.38 -10.01 10.78
C LYS A 62 4.92 -9.05 9.72
N LEU A 63 6.05 -8.42 9.99
CA LEU A 63 6.77 -7.62 9.00
C LEU A 63 7.35 -8.56 7.93
N LEU A 64 6.91 -8.38 6.68
CA LEU A 64 7.36 -9.17 5.54
C LEU A 64 8.46 -8.47 4.76
N ALA A 65 8.32 -7.15 4.57
CA ALA A 65 9.28 -6.35 3.83
C ALA A 65 9.36 -4.94 4.40
N GLU A 66 10.58 -4.42 4.42
CA GLU A 66 10.91 -3.04 4.73
C GLU A 66 11.72 -2.47 3.55
N ASN A 67 11.29 -1.32 3.03
CA ASN A 67 12.06 -0.56 2.05
C ASN A 67 12.45 0.78 2.65
N VAL A 68 13.72 1.12 2.47
CA VAL A 68 14.23 2.45 2.77
C VAL A 68 14.20 3.27 1.49
N PRO A 69 13.28 4.24 1.35
CA PRO A 69 13.22 5.07 0.15
C PRO A 69 14.54 5.85 -0.02
N GLY A 70 15.06 5.86 -1.25
CA GLY A 70 16.28 6.60 -1.60
C GLY A 70 17.61 5.84 -1.39
N GLN A 71 17.61 4.56 -1.03
CA GLN A 71 18.85 3.77 -1.06
C GLN A 71 19.19 3.32 -2.48
N ILE A 72 20.13 4.03 -3.12
CA ILE A 72 20.80 3.57 -4.35
C ILE A 72 22.04 2.80 -3.92
N LYS A 73 22.02 1.46 -4.05
CA LYS A 73 23.23 0.64 -3.91
C LYS A 73 23.98 0.67 -5.24
N PHE A 74 25.12 1.36 -5.27
CA PHE A 74 26.07 1.27 -6.37
C PHE A 74 26.88 -0.02 -6.20
N THR A 75 26.75 -0.94 -7.14
CA THR A 75 27.59 -2.14 -7.19
C THR A 75 28.75 -1.86 -8.13
N SER A 76 29.98 -1.93 -7.63
CA SER A 76 31.18 -1.92 -8.48
C SER A 76 31.29 -3.26 -9.19
N PHE A 77 31.47 -3.24 -10.50
CA PHE A 77 31.90 -4.41 -11.26
C PHE A 77 33.44 -4.41 -11.25
N GLU A 78 34.05 -5.43 -10.67
CA GLU A 78 35.47 -5.79 -10.94
C GLU A 78 35.59 -6.46 -12.31
#